data_AF-A0A6I3LFB4-F1
#
_entry.id   AF-A0A6I3LFB4-F1
#
_cell.length_a   1.000
_cell.length_b   1.000
_cell.length_c   1.000
_cell.angle_alpha   90.00
_cell.angle_beta   90.00
_cell.angle_gamma   90.00
#
_symmetry.space_group_name_H-M   'P 1'
#
loop_
_entity.id
_entity.type
_entity.pdbx_description
1 polymer ?
#
loop_
_entity_poly.entity_id
_entity_poly.type
_entity_poly.pdbx_seq_one_letter_code
_entity_poly.pdbx_strand_id
1 'polypeptide(L)'
;IALRADFDALPIQDEKNVPYASKVPGVMHACGHDGHTATLLYLAKALNEIKEHWNGKIVLIHQHAEEYAPGGAVSMIADGCLNGVDEIYGT
;
A
#
# COMPACT_ATOMS: atom_id res chain seq x y z
N ILE A 1 -10.26 -12.58 -2.59
CA ILE A 1 -8.84 -12.18 -2.73
C ILE A 1 -8.55 -10.88 -1.98
N ALA A 2 -7.28 -10.63 -1.65
CA ALA A 2 -6.79 -9.34 -1.17
C ALA A 2 -5.74 -8.75 -2.14
N LEU A 3 -5.72 -7.43 -2.25
CA LEU A 3 -4.71 -6.65 -2.98
C LEU A 3 -4.04 -5.70 -1.99
N ARG A 4 -2.71 -5.72 -1.92
CA ARG A 4 -1.92 -5.01 -0.91
C ARG A 4 -0.95 -4.02 -1.53
N ALA A 5 -0.81 -2.86 -0.89
CA ALA A 5 0.24 -1.87 -1.10
C ALA A 5 0.73 -1.37 0.26
N ASP A 6 2.02 -1.13 0.43
CA ASP A 6 2.58 -0.38 1.56
C ASP A 6 2.50 1.14 1.34
N PHE A 7 2.63 1.89 2.43
CA PHE A 7 2.60 3.36 2.38
C PHE A 7 3.61 4.07 3.30
N ASP A 8 4.48 3.36 4.01
CA ASP A 8 5.51 4.01 4.84
C ASP A 8 6.67 4.56 4.01
N ALA A 9 7.39 5.53 4.59
CA ALA A 9 8.57 6.16 4.01
C ALA A 9 9.83 5.77 4.78
N LEU A 10 11.00 6.17 4.26
CA LEU A 10 12.30 5.91 4.89
C LEU A 10 12.91 7.19 5.48
N PRO A 11 13.76 7.10 6.51
CA PRO A 11 14.50 8.22 7.08
C PRO A 11 15.72 8.59 6.21
N ILE A 12 15.45 8.89 4.93
CA ILE A 12 16.45 9.26 3.92
C ILE A 12 16.14 10.69 3.46
N GLN A 13 17.17 11.52 3.37
CA GLN A 13 17.02 12.87 2.81
C GLN A 13 16.68 12.78 1.33
N ASP A 14 15.62 13.48 0.93
CA ASP A 14 15.28 13.61 -0.47
C ASP A 14 16.24 14.57 -1.17
N GLU A 15 17.05 14.04 -2.08
CA GLU A 15 18.01 14.79 -2.91
C GLU A 15 17.41 15.20 -4.28
N LYS A 16 16.13 14.88 -4.53
CA LYS A 16 15.49 15.20 -5.80
C LYS A 16 15.32 16.72 -5.98
N ASN A 17 15.72 17.22 -7.15
CA ASN A 17 15.41 18.59 -7.57
C ASN A 17 14.16 18.62 -8.46
N VAL A 18 13.00 18.34 -7.86
CA VAL A 18 11.69 18.26 -8.55
C VAL A 18 10.56 18.86 -7.70
N PRO A 19 9.46 19.34 -8.30
CA PRO A 19 8.37 19.98 -7.54
C PRO A 19 7.67 19.06 -6.52
N TYR A 20 7.77 17.74 -6.70
CA TYR A 20 7.15 16.73 -5.84
C TYR A 20 8.14 16.11 -4.84
N ALA A 21 9.35 16.66 -4.70
CA ALA A 21 10.29 16.22 -3.68
C ALA A 21 9.65 16.32 -2.28
N SER A 22 10.09 15.45 -1.37
CA SER A 22 9.63 15.45 0.01
C SER A 22 9.79 16.83 0.63
N LYS A 23 8.73 17.27 1.30
CA LYS A 23 8.72 18.51 2.10
C LYS A 23 9.19 18.28 3.53
N VAL A 24 9.48 17.03 3.90
CA VAL A 24 9.90 16.64 5.24
C VAL A 24 11.40 16.35 5.21
N PRO A 25 12.23 17.17 5.88
CA PRO A 25 13.67 16.93 5.94
C PRO A 25 13.99 15.55 6.51
N GLY A 26 14.94 14.85 5.89
CA GLY A 26 15.36 13.51 6.30
C GLY A 26 14.34 12.39 6.07
N VAL A 27 13.26 12.63 5.32
CA VAL A 27 12.26 11.59 5.01
C VAL A 27 11.92 11.60 3.53
N MET A 28 11.90 10.42 2.89
CA MET A 28 11.40 10.27 1.52
C MET A 28 10.83 8.87 1.26
N HIS A 29 9.90 8.75 0.31
CA HIS A 29 9.54 7.46 -0.27
C HIS A 29 10.63 7.01 -1.24
N ALA A 30 11.71 6.41 -0.70
CA ALA A 30 12.81 5.89 -1.52
C ALA A 30 12.55 4.50 -2.11
N CYS A 31 11.57 3.77 -1.56
CA CYS A 31 11.18 2.44 -2.01
C CYS A 31 9.93 2.44 -2.93
N GLY A 32 9.35 3.63 -3.21
CA GLY A 32 8.21 3.76 -4.13
C GLY A 32 6.84 3.43 -3.52
N HIS A 33 6.72 3.36 -2.19
CA HIS A 33 5.45 3.07 -1.50
C HIS A 33 4.36 4.13 -1.77
N ASP A 34 4.75 5.35 -2.12
CA ASP A 34 3.84 6.36 -2.67
C ASP A 34 3.22 5.92 -4.01
N GLY A 35 4.03 5.35 -4.90
CA GLY A 35 3.58 4.75 -6.17
C GLY A 35 2.68 3.54 -5.96
N HIS A 36 3.03 2.65 -5.03
CA HIS A 36 2.21 1.48 -4.69
C HIS A 36 0.81 1.90 -4.19
N THR A 37 0.77 2.84 -3.24
CA THR A 37 -0.46 3.41 -2.69
C THR A 37 -1.30 4.09 -3.78
N ALA A 38 -0.70 4.95 -4.61
CA ALA A 38 -1.41 5.61 -5.70
C ALA A 38 -2.02 4.59 -6.69
N THR A 39 -1.28 3.53 -7.01
CA THR A 39 -1.71 2.47 -7.91
C THR A 39 -2.89 1.69 -7.34
N LEU A 40 -2.82 1.28 -6.08
CA LEU A 40 -3.90 0.52 -5.45
C LEU A 40 -5.17 1.36 -5.29
N LEU A 41 -5.05 2.65 -4.96
CA LEU A 41 -6.20 3.57 -4.94
C LEU A 41 -6.86 3.71 -6.31
N TYR A 42 -6.07 3.82 -7.39
CA TYR A 42 -6.62 3.90 -8.73
C TYR A 42 -7.26 2.57 -9.18
N LEU A 43 -6.62 1.44 -8.88
CA LEU A 43 -7.16 0.12 -9.17
C LEU A 43 -8.47 -0.11 -8.40
N ALA A 44 -8.56 0.30 -7.14
CA ALA A 44 -9.78 0.24 -6.35
C ALA A 44 -10.93 1.00 -7.02
N LYS A 45 -10.65 2.20 -7.54
CA LYS A 45 -11.63 2.99 -8.29
C LYS A 45 -12.07 2.25 -9.56
N ALA A 46 -11.13 1.77 -10.37
CA ALA A 46 -11.42 1.06 -11.61
C ALA A 46 -12.23 -0.22 -11.36
N LEU A 47 -11.86 -1.04 -10.36
CA LEU A 47 -12.58 -2.25 -9.97
C LEU A 47 -14.01 -1.96 -9.51
N ASN A 48 -14.22 -0.84 -8.82
CA ASN A 48 -15.55 -0.43 -8.40
C ASN A 48 -16.41 0.05 -9.59
N GLU A 49 -15.81 0.66 -10.61
CA GLU A 49 -16.50 1.07 -11.84
C GLU A 49 -16.98 -0.11 -12.69
N ILE A 50 -16.32 -1.27 -12.59
CA ILE A 50 -16.69 -2.51 -13.31
C ILE A 50 -17.26 -3.59 -12.37
N LYS A 51 -17.87 -3.20 -11.25
CA LYS A 51 -18.27 -4.12 -10.17
C LYS A 51 -19.20 -5.25 -10.62
N GLU A 52 -20.03 -5.00 -11.61
CA GLU A 52 -20.93 -5.96 -12.25
C GLU A 52 -20.22 -7.02 -13.11
N HIS A 53 -18.94 -6.81 -13.45
CA HIS A 53 -18.14 -7.74 -14.26
C HIS A 53 -17.35 -8.76 -13.44
N TRP A 54 -17.43 -8.72 -12.10
CA TRP A 54 -16.75 -9.67 -11.23
C TRP A 54 -17.61 -10.09 -10.04
N ASN A 55 -17.24 -11.22 -9.44
CA ASN A 55 -17.97 -11.81 -8.32
C ASN A 55 -17.07 -11.95 -7.09
N GLY A 56 -17.71 -12.02 -5.91
CA GLY A 56 -17.02 -12.22 -4.64
C GLY A 56 -16.63 -10.91 -3.95
N LYS A 57 -15.52 -10.92 -3.21
CA LYS A 57 -15.04 -9.77 -2.43
C LYS A 57 -13.55 -9.56 -2.70
N ILE A 58 -13.20 -8.29 -2.93
CA ILE A 58 -11.82 -7.81 -3.03
C ILE A 58 -11.53 -7.00 -1.76
N VAL A 59 -10.52 -7.42 -0.98
CA VAL A 59 -10.05 -6.70 0.21
C VAL A 59 -8.84 -5.86 -0.20
N LEU A 60 -8.91 -4.55 0.02
CA LEU A 60 -7.82 -3.63 -0.29
C LEU A 60 -7.05 -3.34 1.00
N ILE A 61 -5.75 -3.65 1.02
CA ILE A 61 -4.89 -3.54 2.19
C ILE A 61 -3.83 -2.47 1.92
N HIS A 62 -3.92 -1.34 2.62
CA HIS A 62 -2.83 -0.37 2.68
C HIS A 62 -2.03 -0.62 3.97
N GLN A 63 -0.86 -1.25 3.84
CA GLN A 63 -0.04 -1.71 4.94
C GLN A 63 0.91 -0.60 5.43
N HIS A 64 0.99 -0.41 6.74
CA HIS A 64 1.97 0.48 7.37
C HIS A 64 3.28 -0.27 7.67
N ALA A 65 4.35 0.48 7.91
CA ALA A 65 5.61 -0.01 8.49
C ALA A 65 6.17 -1.27 7.78
N GLU A 66 6.25 -1.32 6.46
CA GLU A 66 6.94 -2.41 5.77
C GLU A 66 8.45 -2.39 6.03
N GLU A 67 9.05 -1.19 6.10
CA GLU A 67 10.50 -1.00 6.09
C GLU A 67 11.20 -1.42 7.40
N TYR A 68 10.43 -1.59 8.49
CA TYR A 68 10.97 -1.88 9.82
C TYR A 68 10.42 -3.18 10.41
N ALA A 69 11.30 -4.11 10.79
CA ALA A 69 10.92 -5.31 11.52
C ALA A 69 10.33 -4.98 12.92
N PRO A 70 9.26 -5.65 13.37
CA PRO A 70 8.64 -6.85 12.77
C PRO A 70 7.64 -6.56 11.62
N GLY A 71 7.46 -5.31 11.24
CA GLY A 71 6.60 -4.89 10.15
C GLY A 71 5.14 -4.68 10.55
N GLY A 72 4.39 -3.91 9.77
CA GLY A 72 2.95 -3.74 10.00
C GLY A 72 2.09 -4.94 9.58
N ALA A 73 2.63 -5.85 8.75
CA ALA A 73 1.90 -7.05 8.33
C ALA A 73 1.47 -7.92 9.53
N VAL A 74 2.35 -8.10 10.52
CA VAL A 74 2.07 -8.96 11.68
C VAL A 74 0.88 -8.45 12.49
N SER A 75 0.83 -7.15 12.79
CA SER A 75 -0.28 -6.57 13.55
C SER A 75 -1.58 -6.55 12.74
N MET A 76 -1.52 -6.24 11.45
CA MET A 76 -2.72 -6.25 10.60
C MET A 76 -3.32 -7.66 10.46
N ILE A 77 -2.47 -8.70 10.36
CA ILE A 77 -2.92 -10.09 10.34
C ILE A 77 -3.57 -10.46 11.68
N ALA A 78 -2.95 -10.07 12.80
CA ALA A 78 -3.52 -10.31 14.14
C ALA A 78 -4.89 -9.61 14.33
N ASP A 79 -5.08 -8.44 13.71
CA ASP A 79 -6.34 -7.69 13.69
C ASP A 79 -7.36 -8.23 12.66
N GLY A 80 -7.01 -9.31 11.94
CA GLY A 80 -7.93 -10.02 11.06
C GLY A 80 -8.04 -9.47 9.65
N CYS A 81 -7.05 -8.73 9.13
CA CYS A 81 -7.09 -8.18 7.77
C CYS A 81 -7.20 -9.26 6.66
N LEU A 82 -6.84 -10.51 6.95
CA LEU A 82 -6.93 -11.66 6.05
C LEU A 82 -8.14 -12.58 6.33
N ASN A 83 -9.04 -12.22 7.24
CA ASN A 83 -10.22 -13.04 7.53
C ASN A 83 -11.11 -13.18 6.28
N GLY A 84 -11.28 -14.41 5.81
CA GLY A 84 -12.05 -14.71 4.59
C GLY A 84 -11.33 -14.35 3.28
N VAL A 85 -10.00 -14.20 3.31
CA VAL A 85 -9.16 -14.00 2.12
C VAL A 85 -8.55 -15.34 1.70
N ASP A 86 -8.85 -15.79 0.48
CA ASP A 86 -8.27 -17.02 -0.08
C ASP A 86 -6.82 -16.84 -0.54
N GLU A 87 -6.55 -15.69 -1.18
CA GLU A 87 -5.26 -15.36 -1.80
C GLU A 87 -4.99 -13.87 -1.67
N ILE A 88 -3.70 -13.50 -1.53
CA ILE A 88 -3.22 -12.12 -1.46
C ILE A 88 -2.17 -11.86 -2.55
N TYR A 89 -2.29 -10.70 -3.20
CA TYR A 89 -1.34 -10.18 -4.18
C TYR A 89 -0.88 -8.79 -3.74
N GLY A 90 0.37 -8.42 -3.98
CA GLY A 90 0.88 -7.12 -3.59
C GLY A 90 2.04 -6.63 -4.44
N THR A 91 2.27 -5.32 -4.33
CA THR A 91 3.49 -4.64 -4.77
C THR A 91 4.25 -4.15 -3.55
#